data_AF-A0A2T3BCM3-F1
#
_entry.id   AF-A0A2T3BCM3-F1
#
_cell.length_a   1.000
_cell.length_b   1.000
_cell.length_c   1.000
_cell.angle_alpha   90.00
_cell.angle_beta   90.00
_cell.angle_gamma   90.00
#
_symmetry.space_group_name_H-M   'P 1'
#
loop_
_entity.id
_entity.type
_entity.pdbx_description
1 polymer ?
#
loop_
_entity_poly.entity_id
_entity_poly.type
_entity_poly.pdbx_seq_one_letter_code
_entity_poly.pdbx_strand_id
1 'polypeptide(L)' 'MSATGNKRNKDRASKRQKALMKKAHELGAFPRIDVVVIICKRGRFYTYMSTDQ' A
#
# COMPACT_ATOMS: atom_id res chain seq x y z
N MET A 1 18.99 16.05 -20.80
CA MET A 1 18.28 16.36 -19.53
C MET A 1 17.60 15.10 -19.02
N SER A 2 17.64 14.85 -17.71
CA SER A 2 17.84 13.55 -17.06
C SER A 2 16.58 12.68 -16.87
N ALA A 3 16.57 11.49 -17.49
CA ALA A 3 15.57 10.42 -17.25
C ALA A 3 15.71 9.71 -15.88
N THR A 4 16.72 10.07 -15.09
CA THR A 4 17.12 9.36 -13.85
C THR A 4 16.24 9.69 -12.64
N GLY A 5 15.62 10.87 -12.61
CA GLY A 5 14.77 11.29 -11.48
C GLY A 5 13.45 10.51 -11.36
N ASN A 6 12.90 10.07 -12.50
CA ASN A 6 11.58 9.44 -12.55
C ASN A 6 11.60 7.97 -12.07
N LYS A 7 12.72 7.25 -12.20
CA LYS A 7 12.89 5.89 -11.65
C LYS A 7 12.95 5.89 -10.12
N ARG A 8 13.79 6.76 -9.52
CA ARG A 8 13.96 6.83 -8.05
C ARG A 8 12.66 7.13 -7.31
N ASN A 9 11.80 7.97 -7.87
CA ASN A 9 10.54 8.33 -7.22
C ASN A 9 9.49 7.20 -7.31
N LYS A 10 9.46 6.46 -8.43
CA LYS A 10 8.62 5.26 -8.58
C LYS A 10 9.02 4.17 -7.57
N ASP A 11 10.32 3.94 -7.39
CA ASP A 11 10.81 2.93 -6.46
C ASP A 11 10.46 3.27 -5.00
N ARG A 12 10.54 4.55 -4.61
CA ARG A 12 10.13 5.00 -3.27
C ARG A 12 8.64 4.83 -3.04
N ALA A 13 7.80 5.18 -4.02
CA ALA A 13 6.35 5.03 -3.92
C ALA A 13 5.96 3.55 -3.78
N SER A 14 6.57 2.65 -4.56
CA SER A 14 6.33 1.21 -4.47
C SER A 14 6.78 0.62 -3.13
N LYS A 15 7.94 1.05 -2.59
CA LYS A 15 8.39 0.64 -1.25
C LYS A 15 7.42 1.06 -0.15
N ARG A 16 6.92 2.30 -0.19
CA ARG A 16 5.94 2.82 0.78
C ARG A 16 4.59 2.11 0.66
N GLN A 17 4.13 1.83 -0.55
CA GLN A 17 2.92 1.04 -0.78
C GLN A 17 3.03 -0.35 -0.14
N LYS A 18 4.16 -1.05 -0.33
CA LYS A 18 4.39 -2.35 0.31
C LYS A 18 4.41 -2.26 1.84
N ALA A 19 5.05 -1.22 2.39
CA ALA A 19 5.09 -0.99 3.83
C ALA A 19 3.70 -0.69 4.42
N LEU A 20 2.87 0.09 3.72
CA LEU A 20 1.49 0.37 4.12
C LEU A 20 0.65 -0.91 4.18
N MET A 21 0.74 -1.76 3.16
CA MET A 21 0.01 -3.03 3.15
C MET A 21 0.43 -3.96 4.30
N LYS A 22 1.74 -4.01 4.60
CA LYS A 22 2.26 -4.78 5.76
C LYS A 22 1.65 -4.29 7.08
N LYS A 23 1.64 -2.97 7.29
CA LYS A 23 1.05 -2.38 8.51
C LYS A 23 -0.46 -2.57 8.59
N ALA A 24 -1.16 -2.46 7.48
CA ALA A 24 -2.60 -2.73 7.41
C ALA A 24 -2.92 -4.17 7.82
N HIS A 25 -2.11 -5.13 7.35
CA HIS A 25 -2.19 -6.52 7.77
C HIS A 25 -1.88 -6.71 9.25
N GLU A 26 -0.80 -6.12 9.77
CA GLU A 26 -0.46 -6.19 11.19
C GLU A 26 -1.57 -5.59 12.07
N LEU A 27 -2.21 -4.51 11.64
CA LEU A 27 -3.31 -3.87 12.37
C LEU A 27 -4.61 -4.68 12.31
N GLY A 28 -4.93 -5.26 11.15
CA GLY A 28 -6.13 -6.11 10.99
C GLY A 28 -6.03 -7.46 11.70
N ALA A 29 -4.86 -7.85 12.21
CA ALA A 29 -4.69 -9.03 13.04
C ALA A 29 -5.12 -8.81 14.50
N PHE A 30 -5.34 -7.56 14.92
CA PHE A 30 -5.88 -7.28 16.26
C PHE A 30 -7.38 -7.55 16.28
N PRO A 31 -7.89 -8.19 17.35
CA PRO A 31 -9.31 -8.52 17.44
C PRO A 31 -10.17 -7.26 17.43
N ARG A 32 -11.30 -7.34 16.72
CA ARG A 32 -12.31 -6.26 16.61
C ARG A 32 -11.80 -4.99 15.90
N ILE A 33 -10.77 -5.11 15.05
CA ILE A 33 -10.30 -4.01 14.21
C ILE A 33 -10.42 -4.38 12.73
N ASP A 34 -11.39 -3.78 12.07
CA ASP A 34 -11.56 -3.90 10.62
C ASP A 34 -10.72 -2.85 9.90
N VAL A 35 -9.90 -3.31 8.96
CA VAL A 35 -8.97 -2.49 8.19
C VAL A 35 -9.22 -2.69 6.70
N VAL A 36 -9.54 -1.60 6.01
CA VAL A 36 -9.58 -1.53 4.55
C VAL A 36 -8.59 -0.48 4.06
N VAL A 37 -7.79 -0.85 3.06
CA VAL A 37 -6.91 0.06 2.35
C VAL A 37 -7.25 0.04 0.87
N ILE A 38 -7.60 1.21 0.34
CA ILE A 38 -7.86 1.42 -1.10
C ILE A 38 -6.85 2.44 -1.61
N ILE A 39 -6.04 2.06 -2.59
CA ILE A 39 -5.05 2.93 -3.24
C ILE A 39 -5.40 3.08 -4.70
N CYS A 40 -5.68 4.30 -5.15
CA CYS A 40 -5.75 4.65 -6.56
C CYS A 40 -4.39 5.21 -7.04
N LYS A 41 -3.78 4.55 -8.03
CA LYS A 41 -2.50 4.97 -8.61
C LYS A 41 -2.56 4.84 -10.12
N ARG A 42 -2.58 5.97 -10.83
CA ARG A 42 -2.60 6.05 -12.31
C ARG A 42 -3.71 5.19 -12.94
N GLY A 43 -4.93 5.31 -12.40
CA GLY A 43 -6.10 4.56 -12.88
C GLY A 43 -6.12 3.07 -12.49
N ARG A 44 -5.16 2.61 -11.67
CA ARG A 44 -5.17 1.25 -11.09
C ARG A 44 -5.53 1.31 -9.62
N PHE A 45 -6.40 0.40 -9.21
CA PHE A 45 -6.76 0.20 -7.80
C PHE A 45 -5.93 -0.94 -7.21
N TYR A 46 -5.47 -0.73 -5.99
CA TYR A 46 -4.88 -1.75 -5.14
C TYR A 46 -5.66 -1.77 -3.83
N THR A 47 -6.17 -2.95 -3.47
CA THR A 47 -7.06 -3.09 -2.32
C THR A 47 -6.48 -4.12 -1.35
N TYR A 48 -6.57 -3.81 -0.06
CA TYR A 48 -6.41 -4.75 1.03
C TYR A 48 -7.65 -4.63 1.92
N MET A 49 -8.13 -5.76 2.42
CA MET A 49 -9.22 -5.86 3.38
C MET A 49 -8.79 -6.88 4.42
N SER A 50 -8.89 -6.54 5.70
CA SER A 50 -8.82 -7.54 6.77
C SER A 50 -10.03 -8.45 6.62
N THR A 51 -9.77 -9.75 6.52
CA THR A 51 -10.84 -10.74 6.66
C THR A 51 -11.03 -11.00 8.14
N ASP A 52 -12.28 -11.05 8.59
CA ASP A 52 -12.61 -11.63 9.89
C ASP A 52 -11.95 -13.02 9.96
N GLN A 53 -11.08 -13.22 10.96
CA GLN A 53 -10.52 -14.54 11.27
C GLN A 53 -11.55 -15.43 11.93
#